data_AF-A0A094KX88-F1
#
_entry.id   AF-A0A094KX88-F1
#
_cell.length_a   1.000
_cell.length_b   1.000
_cell.length_c   1.000
_cell.angle_alpha   90.00
_cell.angle_beta   90.00
_cell.angle_gamma   90.00
#
_symmetry.space_group_name_H-M   'P 1'
#
loop_
_entity.id
_entity.type
_entity.pdbx_description
1 polymer ?
#
loop_
_entity_poly.entity_id
_entity_poly.type
_entity_poly.pdbx_seq_one_letter_code
_entity_poly.pdbx_strand_id
1 'polypeptide(L)'
;VAGIVHPECDFMTELQKKEAECLDDSEDHVNATAAGCKRTWDKLLCWPEADAGETLALPCPSILFHFMKEPAGMVKRNCTKKGWSDPFPSYHVACPVEDEIPLEEQSYFSTIKVIYTVGYSVSITSLIIAVTVLIAFRRLRCPRNYIHVQLFFTFILKAISIFIKDAVLFQQEDIDHCSFST
;
A
#
# COMPACT_ATOMS: atom_id res chain seq x y z
N VAL A 1 18.97 -15.17 10.59
CA VAL A 1 17.52 -15.34 10.30
C VAL A 1 17.18 -14.27 9.29
N ALA A 2 17.03 -14.65 8.02
CA ALA A 2 16.62 -13.70 6.98
C ALA A 2 15.17 -13.32 7.27
N GLY A 3 14.93 -12.04 7.55
CA GLY A 3 13.58 -11.53 7.71
C GLY A 3 12.83 -11.71 6.41
N ILE A 4 11.66 -12.33 6.48
CA ILE A 4 10.72 -12.37 5.36
C ILE A 4 10.14 -10.95 5.29
N VAL A 5 10.81 -10.08 4.54
CA VAL A 5 10.31 -8.73 4.24
C VAL A 5 9.13 -8.92 3.29
N HIS A 6 7.99 -8.28 3.60
CA HIS A 6 6.82 -8.29 2.72
C HIS A 6 7.24 -7.79 1.33
N PRO A 7 6.77 -8.38 0.21
CA PRO A 7 7.20 -7.99 -1.14
C PRO A 7 7.02 -6.48 -1.42
N GLU A 8 6.06 -5.82 -0.76
CA GLU A 8 5.85 -4.38 -0.84
C GLU A 8 6.91 -3.54 -0.08
N CYS A 9 7.53 -4.09 0.96
CA CYS A 9 8.60 -3.41 1.69
C CYS A 9 9.97 -3.59 1.01
N ASP A 10 10.18 -4.65 0.23
CA ASP A 10 11.41 -4.84 -0.56
C ASP A 10 11.55 -3.73 -1.62
N PHE A 11 10.43 -3.36 -2.25
CA PHE A 11 10.33 -2.23 -3.17
C PHE A 11 10.75 -0.90 -2.54
N MET A 12 10.21 -0.60 -1.34
CA MET A 12 10.52 0.64 -0.63
C MET A 12 11.99 0.71 -0.21
N THR A 13 12.56 -0.40 0.24
CA THR A 13 13.98 -0.44 0.62
C THR A 13 14.92 -0.23 -0.56
N GLU A 14 14.59 -0.78 -1.74
CA GLU A 14 15.42 -0.57 -2.94
C GLU A 14 15.31 0.89 -3.44
N LEU A 15 14.13 1.51 -3.37
CA LEU A 15 13.98 2.94 -3.68
C LEU A 15 14.79 3.83 -2.73
N GLN A 16 14.73 3.57 -1.42
CA GLN A 16 15.53 4.32 -0.43
C GLN A 16 17.02 4.17 -0.67
N LYS A 17 17.47 2.96 -1.01
CA LYS A 17 18.87 2.71 -1.38
C LYS A 17 19.25 3.48 -2.65
N LYS A 18 18.40 3.51 -3.67
CA LYS A 18 18.62 4.28 -4.91
C LYS A 18 18.65 5.79 -4.68
N GLU A 19 17.81 6.28 -3.78
CA GLU A 19 17.83 7.67 -3.34
C GLU A 19 19.15 8.00 -2.66
N ALA A 20 19.60 7.17 -1.71
CA ALA A 20 20.87 7.34 -1.04
C ALA A 20 22.06 7.33 -2.01
N GLU A 21 22.09 6.37 -2.94
CA GLU A 21 23.09 6.30 -4.03
C GLU A 21 23.11 7.59 -4.88
N CYS A 22 21.94 8.16 -5.20
CA CYS A 22 21.85 9.39 -5.98
C CYS A 22 22.33 10.64 -5.22
N LEU A 23 22.10 10.68 -3.91
CA LEU A 23 22.43 11.82 -3.06
C LEU A 23 23.89 11.83 -2.62
N ASP A 24 24.49 10.66 -2.36
CA ASP A 24 25.92 10.52 -2.00
C ASP A 24 26.83 11.05 -3.12
N ASP A 25 26.54 10.67 -4.37
CA ASP A 25 27.22 11.13 -5.59
C ASP A 25 27.09 12.65 -5.88
N SER A 26 26.23 13.37 -5.12
CA SER A 26 26.03 14.81 -5.31
C SER A 26 26.95 15.68 -4.45
N GLU A 27 27.52 15.12 -3.37
CA GLU A 27 28.38 15.88 -2.44
C GLU A 27 29.81 16.10 -2.98
N ASP A 28 30.27 15.27 -3.93
CA ASP A 28 31.63 15.36 -4.49
C ASP A 28 31.82 16.46 -5.56
N HIS A 29 30.73 17.06 -6.09
CA HIS A 29 30.76 18.00 -7.21
C HIS A 29 30.31 19.43 -6.88
N VAL A 30 30.56 19.93 -5.66
CA VAL A 30 30.11 21.26 -5.19
C VAL A 30 30.78 22.46 -5.92
N ASN A 31 31.81 22.24 -6.74
CA ASN A 31 32.65 23.32 -7.29
C ASN A 31 32.42 23.70 -8.77
N ALA A 32 31.35 23.22 -9.43
CA ALA A 32 31.01 23.68 -10.78
C ALA A 32 29.94 24.78 -10.75
N THR A 33 30.36 26.01 -11.05
CA THR A 33 29.48 27.14 -11.36
C THR A 33 28.84 26.91 -12.73
N ALA A 34 27.93 25.94 -12.84
CA ALA A 34 27.31 25.59 -14.11
C ALA A 34 25.94 26.27 -14.26
N ALA A 35 25.75 26.99 -15.36
CA ALA A 35 24.47 27.54 -15.78
C ALA A 35 23.55 26.43 -16.31
N GLY A 36 23.20 25.47 -15.44
CA GLY A 36 22.48 24.25 -15.76
C GLY A 36 21.69 23.71 -14.56
N CYS A 37 21.13 22.51 -14.73
CA CYS A 37 20.36 21.83 -13.72
C CYS A 37 21.23 20.86 -12.94
N LYS A 38 21.18 20.97 -11.61
CA LYS A 38 21.89 20.05 -10.72
C LYS A 38 21.23 18.67 -10.70
N ARG A 39 22.01 17.67 -10.28
CA ARG A 39 21.49 16.33 -10.01
C ARG A 39 20.34 16.40 -9.01
N THR A 40 19.28 15.63 -9.25
CA THR A 40 18.11 15.60 -8.36
C THR A 40 17.43 14.24 -8.37
N TRP A 41 16.89 13.87 -7.21
CA TRP A 41 16.04 12.71 -7.05
C TRP A 41 14.57 13.15 -7.14
N ASP A 42 13.80 12.54 -8.04
CA ASP A 42 12.38 12.87 -8.23
C ASP A 42 11.42 11.85 -7.62
N LYS A 43 11.91 11.08 -6.63
CA LYS A 43 11.23 9.96 -5.95
C LYS A 43 11.22 8.65 -6.74
N LEU A 44 11.67 8.64 -7.99
CA LEU A 44 11.68 7.43 -8.81
C LEU A 44 12.99 7.23 -9.57
N LEU A 45 13.54 8.30 -10.13
CA LEU A 45 14.77 8.30 -10.92
C LEU A 45 15.74 9.38 -10.42
N CYS A 46 17.03 9.05 -10.55
CA CYS A 46 18.12 9.99 -10.33
C CYS A 46 18.40 10.73 -11.64
N TRP A 47 18.07 12.02 -11.68
CA TRP A 47 18.37 12.89 -12.82
C TRP A 47 19.81 13.41 -12.68
N PRO A 48 20.72 13.14 -13.61
CA PRO A 48 22.09 13.63 -13.55
C PRO A 48 22.15 15.13 -13.83
N GLU A 49 23.34 15.73 -13.71
CA GLU A 49 23.54 17.13 -14.10
C GLU A 49 23.33 17.32 -15.61
N ALA A 50 22.81 18.48 -16.00
CA ALA A 50 22.55 18.83 -17.40
C ALA A 50 22.70 20.32 -17.66
N ASP A 51 23.07 20.68 -18.88
CA ASP A 51 23.21 22.09 -19.28
C ASP A 51 21.84 22.73 -19.57
N ALA A 52 21.72 24.05 -19.35
CA ALA A 52 20.47 24.75 -19.64
C ALA A 52 20.15 24.70 -21.15
N GLY A 53 19.00 24.10 -21.48
CA GLY A 53 18.55 23.83 -22.85
C GLY A 53 18.65 22.36 -23.26
N GLU A 54 19.30 21.52 -22.44
CA GLU A 54 19.43 20.09 -22.68
C GLU A 54 18.17 19.32 -22.27
N THR A 55 17.81 18.28 -23.04
CA THR A 55 16.73 17.36 -22.70
C THR A 55 17.31 15.96 -22.50
N LEU A 56 17.16 15.44 -21.29
CA LEU A 56 17.59 14.10 -20.94
C LEU A 56 16.42 13.12 -20.99
N ALA A 57 16.71 11.89 -21.40
CA ALA A 57 15.77 10.78 -21.43
C ALA A 57 16.37 9.62 -20.65
N LEU A 58 15.65 9.14 -19.64
CA LEU A 58 16.04 8.00 -18.83
C LEU A 58 15.04 6.85 -19.03
N PRO A 59 15.52 5.59 -19.00
CA PRO A 59 14.62 4.44 -19.02
C PRO A 59 13.78 4.39 -17.74
N CYS A 60 12.65 3.70 -17.80
CA CYS A 60 11.85 3.42 -16.61
C CYS A 60 12.68 2.74 -15.51
N PRO A 61 12.35 2.99 -14.23
CA PRO A 61 13.05 2.41 -13.09
C PRO A 61 13.13 0.88 -13.19
N SER A 62 14.32 0.31 -12.95
CA SER A 62 14.51 -1.14 -13.06
C SER A 62 13.69 -1.94 -12.05
N ILE A 63 13.33 -1.31 -10.93
CA ILE A 63 12.43 -1.86 -9.92
C ILE A 63 11.02 -2.16 -10.50
N LEU A 64 10.62 -1.45 -11.56
CA LEU A 64 9.34 -1.67 -12.23
C LEU A 64 9.43 -2.71 -13.36
N PHE A 65 10.62 -3.12 -13.82
CA PHE A 65 10.73 -4.01 -14.99
C PHE A 65 10.03 -5.36 -14.80
N HIS A 66 9.92 -5.88 -13.58
CA HIS A 66 9.19 -7.11 -13.32
C HIS A 66 7.68 -6.97 -13.56
N PHE A 67 7.16 -5.75 -13.40
CA PHE A 67 5.73 -5.46 -13.48
C PHE A 67 5.35 -4.75 -14.77
N MET A 68 6.28 -4.46 -15.69
CA MET A 68 6.01 -3.57 -16.83
C MET A 68 5.71 -4.35 -18.11
N LYS A 69 4.79 -3.82 -18.94
CA LYS A 69 4.65 -4.29 -20.32
C LYS A 69 5.88 -3.91 -21.13
N GLU A 70 6.47 -4.90 -21.77
CA GLU A 70 7.56 -4.68 -22.71
C GLU A 70 7.00 -4.15 -24.06
N PRO A 71 7.60 -3.11 -24.66
CA PRO A 71 8.88 -2.48 -24.32
C PRO A 71 8.78 -1.39 -23.24
N ALA A 72 9.77 -1.34 -22.34
CA ALA A 72 9.91 -0.26 -21.36
C ALA A 72 10.06 1.10 -22.06
N GLY A 73 9.21 2.06 -21.67
CA GLY A 73 9.29 3.42 -22.19
C GLY A 73 10.45 4.23 -21.59
N MET A 74 10.55 5.48 -22.03
CA MET A 74 11.54 6.44 -21.54
C MET A 74 10.82 7.69 -21.04
N VAL A 75 11.28 8.19 -19.90
CA VAL A 75 10.81 9.43 -19.29
C VAL A 75 11.80 10.53 -19.62
N LYS A 76 11.32 11.70 -20.05
CA LYS A 76 12.18 12.82 -20.45
C LYS A 76 11.97 14.03 -19.55
N ARG A 77 13.04 14.76 -19.28
CA ARG A 77 12.97 16.09 -18.65
C ARG A 77 13.87 17.05 -19.41
N ASN A 78 13.38 18.27 -19.56
CA ASN A 78 14.13 19.38 -20.11
C ASN A 78 14.74 20.21 -18.98
N CYS A 79 16.03 20.46 -19.06
CA CYS A 79 16.73 21.39 -18.18
C CYS A 79 16.56 22.81 -18.68
N THR A 80 15.92 23.67 -17.88
CA THR A 80 15.74 25.08 -18.21
C THR A 80 16.61 25.96 -17.31
N LYS A 81 16.75 27.25 -17.65
CA LYS A 81 17.41 28.22 -16.76
C LYS A 81 16.74 28.35 -15.36
N LYS A 82 15.51 27.85 -15.21
CA LYS A 82 14.75 27.83 -13.96
C LYS A 82 14.92 26.50 -13.19
N GLY A 83 15.60 25.52 -13.77
CA GLY A 83 15.71 24.15 -13.25
C GLY A 83 14.99 23.12 -14.13
N TRP A 84 14.82 21.92 -13.56
CA TRP A 84 14.17 20.79 -14.21
C TRP A 84 12.67 21.06 -14.47
N SER A 85 12.23 20.76 -15.69
CA SER A 85 10.79 20.70 -16.04
C SER A 85 10.12 19.45 -15.49
N ASP A 86 8.80 19.35 -15.59
CA ASP A 86 8.06 18.14 -15.21
C ASP A 86 8.38 16.97 -16.17
N PRO A 87 8.36 15.71 -15.67
CA PRO A 87 8.56 14.53 -16.49
C PRO A 87 7.55 14.41 -17.63
N PHE A 88 8.03 14.15 -18.84
CA PHE A 88 7.20 13.97 -20.03
C PHE A 88 7.65 12.77 -20.89
N PRO A 89 6.74 11.85 -21.25
CA PRO A 89 5.37 11.72 -20.74
C PRO A 89 5.37 11.37 -19.25
N SER A 90 4.24 11.58 -18.56
CA SER A 90 4.09 11.23 -17.14
C SER A 90 4.45 9.75 -16.90
N TYR A 91 4.97 9.44 -15.72
CA TYR A 91 5.42 8.09 -15.34
C TYR A 91 4.37 7.01 -15.60
N HIS A 92 3.09 7.27 -15.34
CA HIS A 92 2.00 6.31 -15.58
C HIS A 92 1.81 5.95 -17.06
N VAL A 93 2.22 6.84 -17.97
CA VAL A 93 2.10 6.65 -19.42
C VAL A 93 3.41 6.12 -20.01
N ALA A 94 4.54 6.62 -19.53
CA ALA A 94 5.86 6.16 -19.97
C ALA A 94 6.18 4.75 -19.47
N CYS A 95 5.71 4.44 -18.26
CA CYS A 95 6.00 3.21 -17.54
C CYS A 95 4.69 2.50 -17.15
N PRO A 96 3.95 1.91 -18.12
CA PRO A 96 2.74 1.17 -17.83
C PRO A 96 3.08 -0.14 -17.11
N VAL A 97 2.70 -0.19 -15.84
CA VAL A 97 2.71 -1.40 -15.04
C VAL A 97 1.51 -2.27 -15.46
N GLU A 98 1.78 -3.55 -15.69
CA GLU A 98 0.79 -4.62 -15.73
C GLU A 98 0.17 -4.70 -14.33
N ASP A 99 -0.90 -3.93 -14.11
CA ASP A 99 -1.77 -4.19 -12.97
C ASP A 99 -2.34 -5.60 -13.18
N GLU A 100 -1.70 -6.62 -12.58
CA GLU A 100 -2.24 -8.00 -12.48
C GLU A 100 -3.50 -8.08 -11.61
N ILE A 101 -4.22 -6.97 -11.42
CA ILE A 101 -5.57 -6.98 -10.90
C ILE A 101 -6.47 -6.82 -12.12
N PRO A 102 -6.97 -7.92 -12.72
CA PRO A 102 -8.03 -7.81 -13.70
C PRO A 102 -9.11 -6.89 -13.13
N LEU A 103 -9.57 -5.90 -13.88
CA LEU A 103 -10.66 -5.00 -13.45
C LEU A 103 -11.90 -5.78 -12.98
N GLU A 104 -12.06 -7.04 -13.41
CA GLU A 104 -13.05 -7.99 -12.90
C GLU A 104 -12.80 -8.41 -11.44
N GLU A 105 -11.55 -8.60 -11.02
CA GLU A 105 -11.20 -8.95 -9.65
C GLU A 105 -11.38 -7.79 -8.67
N GLN A 106 -11.11 -6.55 -9.04
CA GLN A 106 -11.35 -5.40 -8.15
C GLN A 106 -12.85 -5.24 -7.80
N SER A 107 -13.72 -5.51 -8.78
CA SER A 107 -15.18 -5.58 -8.57
C SER A 107 -15.58 -6.79 -7.72
N TYR A 108 -14.95 -7.95 -7.95
CA TYR A 108 -15.17 -9.17 -7.19
C TYR A 108 -14.75 -9.03 -5.72
N PHE A 109 -13.58 -8.49 -5.43
CA PHE A 109 -13.10 -8.20 -4.08
C PHE A 109 -13.99 -7.19 -3.36
N SER A 110 -14.43 -6.13 -4.05
CA SER A 110 -15.39 -5.17 -3.48
C SER A 110 -16.72 -5.83 -3.14
N THR A 111 -17.23 -6.69 -4.02
CA THR A 111 -18.48 -7.44 -3.81
C THR A 111 -18.36 -8.40 -2.63
N ILE A 112 -17.25 -9.15 -2.54
CA ILE A 112 -16.97 -10.03 -1.41
C ILE A 112 -16.88 -9.25 -0.11
N LYS A 113 -16.17 -8.11 -0.11
CA LYS A 113 -16.03 -7.26 1.08
C LYS A 113 -17.40 -6.78 1.57
N VAL A 114 -18.28 -6.36 0.67
CA VAL A 114 -19.67 -5.97 1.01
C VAL A 114 -20.46 -7.15 1.57
N ILE A 115 -20.42 -8.32 0.93
CA ILE A 115 -21.14 -9.51 1.40
C ILE A 115 -20.65 -9.95 2.78
N TYR A 116 -19.32 -9.96 2.98
CA TYR A 116 -18.68 -10.25 4.26
C TYR A 116 -19.15 -9.25 5.33
N THR A 117 -19.00 -7.94 5.10
CA THR A 117 -19.36 -6.91 6.08
C THR A 117 -20.85 -6.96 6.45
N VAL A 118 -21.73 -7.08 5.45
CA VAL A 118 -23.17 -7.17 5.68
C VAL A 118 -23.51 -8.47 6.41
N GLY A 119 -22.97 -9.61 5.99
CA GLY A 119 -23.23 -10.91 6.61
C GLY A 119 -22.80 -10.96 8.09
N TYR A 120 -21.62 -10.41 8.40
CA TYR A 120 -21.13 -10.31 9.78
C TYR A 120 -21.97 -9.35 10.61
N SER A 121 -22.35 -8.19 10.08
CA SER A 121 -23.20 -7.23 10.80
C SER A 121 -24.57 -7.80 11.17
N VAL A 122 -25.22 -8.51 10.24
CA VAL A 122 -26.53 -9.15 10.46
C VAL A 122 -26.41 -10.28 11.49
N SER A 123 -25.37 -11.11 11.35
CA SER A 123 -25.12 -12.21 12.28
C SER A 123 -24.91 -11.70 13.71
N ILE A 124 -24.06 -10.69 13.89
CA ILE A 124 -23.77 -10.05 15.19
C ILE A 124 -25.05 -9.44 15.77
N THR A 125 -25.81 -8.69 14.99
CA THR A 125 -27.05 -8.07 15.44
C THR A 125 -28.05 -9.12 15.94
N SER A 126 -28.24 -10.21 15.18
CA SER A 126 -29.12 -11.31 15.59
C SER A 126 -28.65 -11.99 16.88
N LEU A 127 -27.35 -12.19 17.04
CA LEU A 127 -26.75 -12.78 18.24
C LEU A 127 -26.96 -11.90 19.48
N ILE A 128 -26.78 -10.58 19.35
CA ILE A 128 -27.02 -9.62 20.44
C ILE A 128 -28.48 -9.67 20.87
N ILE A 129 -29.43 -9.60 19.93
CA ILE A 129 -30.88 -9.64 20.22
C ILE A 129 -31.26 -10.95 20.94
N ALA A 130 -30.76 -12.10 20.46
CA ALA A 130 -31.05 -13.39 21.07
C ALA A 130 -30.57 -13.45 22.54
N VAL A 131 -29.38 -12.94 22.82
CA VAL A 131 -28.83 -12.92 24.20
C VAL A 131 -29.60 -11.94 25.09
N THR A 132 -29.96 -10.76 24.60
CA THR A 132 -30.77 -9.78 25.35
C THR A 132 -32.10 -10.38 25.79
N VAL A 133 -32.81 -11.09 24.89
CA VAL A 133 -34.08 -11.77 25.20
C VAL A 133 -33.88 -12.83 26.28
N LEU A 134 -32.89 -13.70 26.14
CA LEU A 134 -32.64 -14.79 27.10
C LEU A 134 -32.23 -14.29 28.49
N ILE A 135 -31.51 -13.16 28.57
CA ILE A 135 -31.12 -12.55 29.85
C ILE A 135 -32.30 -11.79 30.50
N ALA A 136 -33.11 -11.07 29.71
CA ALA A 136 -34.20 -10.23 30.20
C ALA A 136 -35.35 -11.07 30.81
N PHE A 137 -35.69 -12.20 30.19
CA PHE A 137 -36.78 -13.05 30.68
C PHE A 137 -36.30 -14.00 31.78
N ARG A 138 -36.36 -13.54 33.04
CA ARG A 138 -36.04 -14.35 34.25
C ARG A 138 -36.79 -15.68 34.33
N ARG A 139 -38.00 -15.77 33.75
CA ARG A 139 -38.82 -16.98 33.65
C ARG A 139 -38.21 -18.08 32.76
N LEU A 140 -37.30 -17.74 31.84
CA LEU A 140 -36.64 -18.69 30.95
C LEU A 140 -35.32 -19.24 31.53
N ARG A 141 -34.89 -18.81 32.72
CA ARG A 141 -33.62 -19.24 33.35
C ARG A 141 -33.71 -20.66 33.94
N CYS A 142 -33.86 -21.65 33.07
CA CYS A 142 -33.76 -23.08 33.38
C CYS A 142 -32.33 -23.60 33.15
N PRO A 143 -31.92 -24.73 33.77
CA PRO A 143 -30.60 -25.34 33.52
C PRO A 143 -30.34 -25.63 32.04
N ARG A 144 -31.39 -25.96 31.26
CA ARG A 144 -31.31 -26.10 29.80
C ARG A 144 -30.97 -24.78 29.10
N ASN A 145 -31.60 -23.68 29.52
CA ASN A 145 -31.36 -22.36 28.94
C ASN A 145 -29.99 -21.79 29.34
N TYR A 146 -29.44 -22.20 30.49
CA TYR A 146 -28.09 -21.81 30.90
C TYR A 146 -27.00 -22.33 29.93
N ILE A 147 -27.15 -23.55 29.41
CA ILE A 147 -26.26 -24.10 28.38
C ILE A 147 -26.36 -23.29 27.08
N HIS A 148 -27.58 -22.92 26.67
CA HIS A 148 -27.79 -22.07 25.50
C HIS A 148 -27.15 -20.69 25.70
N VAL A 149 -27.30 -20.07 26.86
CA VAL A 149 -26.65 -18.79 27.19
C VAL A 149 -25.13 -18.89 27.13
N GLN A 150 -24.54 -19.96 27.68
CA GLN A 150 -23.09 -20.18 27.62
C GLN A 150 -22.59 -20.34 26.18
N LEU A 151 -23.33 -21.07 25.34
CA LEU A 151 -23.03 -21.24 23.92
C LEU A 151 -23.15 -19.91 23.16
N PHE A 152 -24.19 -19.11 23.40
CA PHE A 152 -24.34 -17.81 22.76
C PHE A 152 -23.26 -16.82 23.21
N PHE A 153 -22.85 -16.88 24.47
CA PHE A 153 -21.76 -16.06 24.98
C PHE A 153 -20.42 -16.38 24.28
N THR A 154 -20.11 -17.66 24.04
CA THR A 154 -18.90 -18.02 23.27
C THR A 154 -18.98 -17.56 21.82
N PHE A 155 -20.16 -17.60 21.18
CA PHE A 155 -20.34 -17.02 19.85
C PHE A 155 -20.14 -15.49 19.83
N ILE A 156 -20.59 -14.77 20.86
CA ILE A 156 -20.33 -13.33 21.00
C ILE A 156 -18.83 -13.05 21.14
N LEU A 157 -18.13 -13.77 22.03
CA LEU A 157 -16.68 -13.60 22.19
C LEU A 157 -15.92 -13.92 20.90
N LYS A 158 -16.35 -14.95 20.16
CA LYS A 158 -15.80 -15.29 18.85
C LYS A 158 -16.04 -14.16 17.84
N ALA A 159 -17.23 -13.57 17.80
CA ALA A 159 -17.55 -12.45 16.93
C ALA A 159 -16.75 -11.19 17.27
N ILE A 160 -16.59 -10.87 18.56
CA ILE A 160 -15.73 -9.77 19.03
C ILE A 160 -14.27 -10.02 18.65
N SER A 161 -13.77 -11.25 18.82
CA SER A 161 -12.40 -11.60 18.43
C SER A 161 -12.17 -11.47 16.92
N ILE A 162 -13.15 -11.85 16.10
CA ILE A 162 -13.10 -11.64 14.65
C ILE A 162 -13.11 -10.14 14.35
N PHE A 163 -13.97 -9.34 14.98
CA PHE A 163 -14.02 -7.89 14.76
C PHE A 163 -12.72 -7.18 15.17
N ILE A 164 -12.10 -7.59 16.28
CA ILE A 164 -10.79 -7.04 16.68
C ILE A 164 -9.73 -7.45 15.67
N LYS A 165 -9.72 -8.70 15.20
CA LYS A 165 -8.80 -9.13 14.15
C LYS A 165 -9.03 -8.36 12.86
N ASP A 166 -10.29 -8.14 12.47
CA ASP A 166 -10.70 -7.42 11.28
C ASP A 166 -10.29 -5.94 11.36
N ALA A 167 -10.56 -5.29 12.49
CA ALA A 167 -10.15 -3.92 12.76
C ALA A 167 -8.62 -3.76 12.81
N VAL A 168 -7.91 -4.72 13.41
CA VAL A 168 -6.44 -4.72 13.40
C VAL A 168 -5.90 -4.99 12.00
N LEU A 169 -6.44 -5.98 11.27
CA LEU A 169 -5.99 -6.32 9.92
C LEU A 169 -6.25 -5.18 8.93
N PHE A 170 -7.41 -4.51 9.02
CA PHE A 170 -7.79 -3.40 8.15
C PHE A 170 -7.20 -2.05 8.56
N GLN A 171 -6.79 -1.85 9.83
CA GLN A 171 -5.95 -0.69 10.19
C GLN A 171 -4.50 -0.91 9.77
N GLN A 172 -4.05 -2.16 9.79
CA GLN A 172 -2.67 -2.51 9.47
C GLN A 172 -2.41 -2.45 7.95
N GLU A 173 -3.41 -2.69 7.10
CA GLU A 173 -3.30 -2.50 5.64
C GLU A 173 -3.01 -1.06 5.21
N ASP A 174 -3.35 -0.03 6.01
CA ASP A 174 -3.25 1.38 5.57
C ASP A 174 -2.10 2.18 6.23
N ILE A 175 -1.49 1.71 7.34
CA ILE A 175 -0.56 2.56 8.11
C ILE A 175 0.57 1.72 8.75
N ASP A 176 1.81 1.94 8.27
CA ASP A 176 3.08 1.62 8.95
C ASP A 176 3.67 0.19 8.89
N HIS A 177 3.39 -0.61 7.86
CA HIS A 177 4.05 -1.92 7.71
C HIS A 177 5.57 -1.87 7.44
N CYS A 178 6.09 -0.82 6.79
CA CYS A 178 7.51 -0.78 6.41
C CYS A 178 8.39 0.04 7.38
N SER A 179 7.82 0.71 8.39
CA SER A 179 8.60 1.44 9.40
C SER A 179 9.06 0.58 10.59
N PHE A 180 8.49 -0.62 10.76
CA PHE A 180 8.77 -1.49 11.92
C PHE A 180 9.88 -2.54 11.69
N SER A 181 10.52 -2.54 10.51
CA SER A 181 11.74 -3.33 10.28
C SER A 181 12.96 -2.42 10.33
N THR A 182 13.32 -1.95 11.51
CA THR A 182 14.68 -1.54 11.87
C THR A 182 15.16 -2.43 13.01
#